data_AF-A0A535PF66-F1
#
_entry.id   AF-A0A535PF66-F1
#
_cell.length_a   1.000
_cell.length_b   1.000
_cell.length_c   1.000
_cell.angle_alpha   90.00
_cell.angle_beta   90.00
_cell.angle_gamma   90.00
#
_symmetry.space_group_name_H-M   'P 1'
#
loop_
_entity.id
_entity.type
_entity.pdbx_description
1 polymer ?
#
loop_
_entity_poly.entity_id
_entity_poly.type
_entity_poly.pdbx_seq_one_letter_code
_entity_poly.pdbx_strand_id
1 'polypeptide(L)'
;MSDPSSWQDLLKDIVSDPVARERLASTVGVRPITLSRWTTGESIPRPINLRQLLSALPYEQRNRMAALLEEEHLDVSVSSMSDSLDELEFPFVRQVLDLRATTPDVVLFWTLCHKVFQHALRRLDPERIGMAIRVVLCMPPGNDGKIHSLRESVGQGTPPWRADLEQEAIFLGAESLAGYVVTSCRPDLVQNYGREHYQLPASWAEHELSATAIPIMYTNHIAGCVLVSSAQPDYFNSSSRRTLIGDYTQLIALAFKPEQFYPPEWIELQVLPSFDVQRGLLVSFRERVIALMTEAANQGQPLTRTQAEQLVWQHLEEQLIHISSSKTEAS
;
A
#
# COMPACT_ATOMS: atom_id res chain seq x y z
N MET A 1 10.34 9.01 30.10
CA MET A 1 10.46 7.59 30.50
C MET A 1 11.45 6.97 29.55
N SER A 2 12.43 6.20 30.05
CA SER A 2 13.43 5.56 29.18
C SER A 2 12.72 4.64 28.19
N ASP A 3 13.19 4.62 26.95
CA ASP A 3 12.70 3.68 25.96
C ASP A 3 12.96 2.23 26.42
N PRO A 4 11.94 1.35 26.50
CA PRO A 4 12.13 -0.03 26.91
C PRO A 4 13.12 -0.75 25.99
N SER A 5 14.10 -1.42 26.61
CA SER A 5 15.20 -2.14 25.95
C SER A 5 14.87 -3.57 25.54
N SER A 6 13.73 -4.11 26.00
CA SER A 6 13.28 -5.48 25.71
C SER A 6 11.76 -5.54 25.66
N TRP A 7 11.19 -6.58 25.04
CA TRP A 7 9.73 -6.77 25.05
C TRP A 7 9.18 -6.99 26.47
N GLN A 8 10.01 -7.52 27.39
CA GLN A 8 9.65 -7.70 28.80
C GLN A 8 9.51 -6.37 29.53
N ASP A 9 10.40 -5.41 29.25
CA ASP A 9 10.32 -4.05 29.79
C ASP A 9 9.08 -3.34 29.27
N LEU A 10 8.79 -3.46 27.98
CA LEU A 10 7.58 -2.90 27.39
C LEU A 10 6.30 -3.51 28.00
N LEU A 11 6.28 -4.84 28.17
CA LEU A 11 5.15 -5.51 28.84
C LEU A 11 5.00 -5.04 30.28
N LYS A 12 6.10 -4.83 31.00
CA LYS A 12 6.12 -4.34 32.39
C LYS A 12 5.49 -2.96 32.50
N ASP A 13 5.81 -2.06 31.57
CA ASP A 13 5.21 -0.73 31.53
C ASP A 13 3.70 -0.81 31.25
N ILE A 14 3.27 -1.68 30.33
CA ILE A 14 1.85 -1.87 29.99
C ILE A 14 1.04 -2.42 31.18
N VAL A 15 1.58 -3.43 31.89
CA VAL A 15 0.87 -4.08 33.01
C VAL A 15 1.07 -3.39 34.36
N SER A 16 1.77 -2.26 34.39
CA SER A 16 1.93 -1.44 35.60
C SER A 16 0.60 -0.81 36.03
N ASP A 17 -0.32 -0.55 35.09
CA ASP A 17 -1.72 -0.23 35.42
C ASP A 17 -2.50 -1.52 35.75
N PRO A 18 -3.02 -1.68 36.99
CA PRO A 18 -3.79 -2.85 37.38
C PRO A 18 -5.02 -3.10 36.50
N VAL A 19 -5.65 -2.05 35.95
CA VAL A 19 -6.83 -2.18 35.10
C VAL A 19 -6.44 -2.67 33.71
N ALA A 20 -5.40 -2.08 33.10
CA ALA A 20 -4.84 -2.55 31.85
C ALA A 20 -4.36 -4.01 31.94
N ARG A 21 -3.72 -4.38 33.06
CA ARG A 21 -3.27 -5.76 33.30
C ARG A 21 -4.41 -6.76 33.34
N GLU A 22 -5.50 -6.45 34.04
CA GLU A 22 -6.66 -7.33 34.15
C GLU A 22 -7.35 -7.50 32.78
N ARG A 23 -7.51 -6.39 32.05
CA ARG A 23 -8.06 -6.39 30.70
C ARG A 23 -7.21 -7.22 29.75
N LEU A 24 -5.89 -6.98 29.73
CA LEU A 24 -4.96 -7.68 28.85
C LEU A 24 -4.92 -9.18 29.17
N ALA A 25 -4.89 -9.55 30.47
CA ALA A 25 -4.92 -10.95 30.89
C ALA A 25 -6.19 -11.66 30.42
N SER A 26 -7.35 -11.00 30.54
CA SER A 26 -8.63 -11.51 30.06
C SER A 26 -8.64 -11.71 28.53
N THR A 27 -8.14 -10.74 27.76
CA THR A 27 -8.08 -10.82 26.29
C THR A 27 -7.10 -11.89 25.81
N VAL A 28 -5.97 -12.07 26.50
CA VAL A 28 -4.96 -13.10 26.18
C VAL A 28 -5.39 -14.49 26.70
N GLY A 29 -6.41 -14.58 27.56
CA GLY A 29 -6.86 -15.86 28.11
C GLY A 29 -5.94 -16.46 29.17
N VAL A 30 -5.18 -15.61 29.88
CA VAL A 30 -4.27 -16.02 30.97
C VAL A 30 -4.63 -15.34 32.28
N ARG A 31 -4.06 -15.82 33.39
CA ARG A 31 -4.23 -15.15 34.70
C ARG A 31 -3.32 -13.91 34.78
N PRO A 32 -3.73 -12.81 35.44
CA PRO A 32 -2.92 -11.59 35.59
C PRO A 32 -1.51 -11.83 36.14
N ILE A 33 -1.37 -12.76 37.08
CA ILE A 33 -0.06 -13.15 37.65
C ILE A 33 0.89 -13.76 36.60
N THR A 34 0.35 -14.37 35.56
CA THR A 34 1.13 -14.93 34.44
C THR A 34 1.81 -13.83 33.64
N LEU A 35 1.10 -12.71 33.40
CA LEU A 35 1.70 -11.55 32.75
C LEU A 35 2.84 -10.97 33.59
N SER A 36 2.65 -10.83 34.91
CA SER A 36 3.72 -10.38 35.80
C SER A 36 4.95 -11.31 35.77
N ARG A 37 4.76 -12.62 35.68
CA ARG A 37 5.87 -13.57 35.54
C ARG A 37 6.60 -13.48 34.20
N TRP A 38 5.92 -13.08 33.13
CA TRP A 38 6.57 -12.83 31.84
C TRP A 38 7.44 -11.57 31.90
N THR A 39 7.00 -10.54 32.63
CA THR A 39 7.78 -9.29 32.80
C THR A 39 9.06 -9.46 33.60
N THR A 40 9.13 -10.48 34.47
CA THR A 40 10.32 -10.77 35.29
C THR A 40 11.20 -11.88 34.71
N GLY A 41 10.81 -12.50 33.59
CA GLY A 41 11.50 -13.65 33.02
C GLY A 41 11.34 -14.95 33.82
N GLU A 42 10.49 -14.97 34.85
CA GLU A 42 10.19 -16.18 35.65
C GLU A 42 9.50 -17.28 34.83
N SER A 43 8.87 -16.92 33.71
CA SER A 43 8.33 -17.88 32.76
C SER A 43 8.40 -17.35 31.33
N ILE A 44 8.65 -18.25 30.39
CA ILE A 44 8.71 -17.92 28.96
C ILE A 44 7.31 -18.13 28.37
N PRO A 45 6.69 -17.11 27.74
CA PRO A 45 5.39 -17.26 27.11
C PRO A 45 5.48 -18.28 25.95
N ARG A 46 4.44 -19.10 25.79
CA ARG A 46 4.32 -19.95 24.60
C ARG A 46 4.07 -19.09 23.35
N PRO A 47 4.46 -19.53 22.14
CA PRO A 47 4.24 -18.78 20.91
C PRO A 47 2.79 -18.33 20.68
N ILE A 48 1.82 -19.18 21.04
CA ILE A 48 0.39 -18.84 20.96
C ILE A 48 -0.01 -17.68 21.88
N ASN A 49 0.60 -17.62 23.07
CA ASN A 49 0.34 -16.54 24.03
C ASN A 49 1.01 -15.24 23.58
N LEU A 50 2.18 -15.30 22.95
CA LEU A 50 2.83 -14.14 22.33
C LEU A 50 1.96 -13.54 21.22
N ARG A 51 1.37 -14.39 20.37
CA ARG A 51 0.41 -13.94 19.33
C ARG A 51 -0.81 -13.26 19.93
N GLN A 52 -1.44 -13.89 20.92
CA GLN A 52 -2.59 -13.32 21.60
C GLN A 52 -2.24 -11.99 22.28
N LEU A 53 -1.07 -11.92 22.92
CA LEU A 53 -0.57 -10.70 23.54
C LEU A 53 -0.42 -9.57 22.51
N LEU A 54 0.26 -9.81 21.39
CA LEU A 54 0.39 -8.83 20.30
C LEU A 54 -0.98 -8.39 19.76
N SER A 55 -1.91 -9.32 19.54
CA SER A 55 -3.26 -8.99 19.04
C SER A 55 -4.05 -8.10 20.01
N ALA A 56 -3.83 -8.27 21.32
CA ALA A 56 -4.55 -7.57 22.37
C ALA A 56 -4.02 -6.15 22.66
N LEU A 57 -2.82 -5.80 22.18
CA LEU A 57 -2.22 -4.48 22.39
C LEU A 57 -2.70 -3.44 21.36
N PRO A 58 -2.79 -2.15 21.74
CA PRO A 58 -2.93 -1.03 20.79
C PRO A 58 -1.80 -0.99 19.77
N TYR A 59 -2.04 -0.39 18.61
CA TYR A 59 -1.09 -0.37 17.49
C TYR A 59 0.35 0.01 17.86
N GLU A 60 0.58 1.15 18.54
CA GLU A 60 1.94 1.63 18.86
C GLU A 60 2.70 0.60 19.72
N GLN A 61 2.04 0.08 20.74
CA GLN A 61 2.62 -0.91 21.66
C GLN A 61 2.81 -2.26 20.97
N ARG A 62 1.87 -2.67 20.10
CA ARG A 62 1.93 -3.90 19.31
C ARG A 62 3.13 -3.88 18.38
N ASN A 63 3.31 -2.80 17.59
CA ASN A 63 4.42 -2.70 16.64
C ASN A 63 5.77 -2.64 17.36
N ARG A 64 5.86 -1.86 18.44
CA ARG A 64 7.07 -1.79 19.25
C ARG A 64 7.43 -3.14 19.85
N MET A 65 6.44 -3.89 20.34
CA MET A 65 6.68 -5.23 20.88
C MET A 65 7.04 -6.24 19.80
N ALA A 66 6.43 -6.15 18.61
CA ALA A 66 6.76 -7.02 17.48
C ALA A 66 8.22 -6.83 17.02
N ALA A 67 8.69 -5.58 16.92
CA ALA A 67 10.08 -5.28 16.58
C ALA A 67 11.06 -5.86 17.60
N LEU A 68 10.78 -5.68 18.91
CA LEU A 68 11.62 -6.23 19.99
C LEU A 68 11.65 -7.76 20.01
N LEU A 69 10.52 -8.42 19.72
CA LEU A 69 10.46 -9.88 19.63
C LEU A 69 11.24 -10.43 18.42
N GLU A 70 11.23 -9.71 17.30
CA GLU A 70 11.99 -10.04 16.10
C GLU A 70 13.51 -9.90 16.34
N GLU A 71 13.95 -8.83 16.99
CA GLU A 71 15.36 -8.62 17.40
C GLU A 71 15.86 -9.74 18.33
N GLU A 72 15.01 -10.20 19.25
CA GLU A 72 15.33 -11.29 20.19
C GLU A 72 15.19 -12.71 19.60
N HIS A 73 14.88 -12.84 18.30
CA HIS A 73 14.71 -14.13 17.60
C HIS A 73 13.70 -15.08 18.29
N LEU A 74 12.71 -14.52 18.99
CA LEU A 74 11.66 -15.31 19.63
C LEU A 74 10.64 -15.75 18.58
N ASP A 75 10.58 -17.06 18.36
CA ASP A 75 9.76 -17.65 17.32
C ASP A 75 8.26 -17.56 17.64
N VAL A 76 7.58 -16.59 17.03
CA VAL A 76 6.12 -16.46 17.05
C VAL A 76 5.47 -17.39 16.00
N SER A 77 6.27 -17.99 15.12
CA SER A 77 5.84 -18.81 13.97
C SER A 77 5.72 -20.30 14.31
N VAL A 78 4.71 -20.67 15.10
CA VAL A 78 4.22 -22.06 15.10
C VAL A 78 2.71 -22.10 14.88
N SER A 79 2.36 -22.67 13.72
CA SER A 79 1.02 -22.92 13.20
C SER A 79 0.12 -23.60 14.23
N SER A 80 -1.03 -22.98 14.51
CA SER A 80 -2.18 -23.62 15.15
C SER A 80 -3.43 -23.02 14.53
N MET A 81 -4.35 -23.89 14.10
CA MET A 81 -5.57 -23.61 13.33
C MET A 81 -6.59 -22.69 14.02
N SER A 82 -6.28 -21.40 14.16
CA SER A 82 -7.25 -20.37 14.47
C SER A 82 -6.71 -19.02 14.00
N ASP A 83 -7.33 -18.47 12.95
CA ASP A 83 -7.32 -17.08 12.50
C ASP A 83 -6.11 -16.25 12.96
N SER A 84 -4.96 -16.43 12.31
CA SER A 84 -3.94 -15.39 12.36
C SER A 84 -4.52 -14.16 11.67
N LEU A 85 -4.55 -13.02 12.36
CA LEU A 85 -4.93 -11.73 11.75
C LEU A 85 -4.04 -11.37 10.53
N ASP A 86 -2.93 -12.08 10.42
CA ASP A 86 -1.86 -11.95 9.44
C ASP A 86 -2.02 -12.78 8.16
N GLU A 87 -3.02 -13.68 8.07
CA GLU A 87 -3.24 -14.49 6.86
C GLU A 87 -4.58 -14.15 6.19
N LEU A 88 -4.64 -14.36 4.86
CA LEU A 88 -5.89 -14.26 4.11
C LEU A 88 -6.83 -15.42 4.44
N GLU A 89 -8.05 -15.07 4.84
CA GLU A 89 -9.12 -16.03 5.06
C GLU A 89 -9.57 -16.65 3.74
N PHE A 90 -9.49 -17.98 3.61
CA PHE A 90 -9.91 -18.70 2.39
C PHE A 90 -11.34 -18.35 1.91
N PRO A 91 -12.35 -18.15 2.79
CA PRO A 91 -13.66 -17.66 2.37
C PRO A 91 -13.60 -16.34 1.59
N PHE A 92 -12.69 -15.42 1.95
CA PHE A 92 -12.51 -14.17 1.23
C PHE A 92 -11.86 -14.39 -0.14
N VAL A 93 -10.83 -15.24 -0.22
CA VAL A 93 -10.21 -15.63 -1.50
C VAL A 93 -11.25 -16.21 -2.46
N ARG A 94 -12.12 -17.10 -1.97
CA ARG A 94 -13.21 -17.67 -2.77
C ARG A 94 -14.19 -16.59 -3.24
N GLN A 95 -14.51 -15.59 -2.41
CA GLN A 95 -15.35 -14.47 -2.85
C GLN A 95 -14.70 -13.67 -3.98
N VAL A 96 -13.39 -13.45 -3.94
CA VAL A 96 -12.66 -12.73 -5.00
C VAL A 96 -12.68 -13.53 -6.31
N LEU A 97 -12.47 -14.85 -6.24
CA LEU A 97 -12.54 -15.72 -7.42
C LEU A 97 -13.94 -15.76 -8.03
N ASP A 98 -14.98 -15.85 -7.19
CA ASP A 98 -16.38 -15.83 -7.63
C ASP A 98 -16.74 -14.48 -8.28
N LEU A 99 -16.27 -13.37 -7.69
CA LEU A 99 -16.43 -12.03 -8.24
C LEU A 99 -15.77 -11.92 -9.62
N ARG A 100 -14.54 -12.44 -9.79
CA ARG A 100 -13.86 -12.47 -11.09
C ARG A 100 -14.63 -13.29 -12.12
N ALA A 101 -15.21 -14.42 -11.74
CA ALA A 101 -15.92 -15.30 -12.66
C ALA A 101 -17.29 -14.75 -13.12
N THR A 102 -17.93 -13.91 -12.30
CA THR A 102 -19.32 -13.47 -12.51
C THR A 102 -19.47 -12.00 -12.89
N THR A 103 -18.43 -11.18 -12.70
CA THR A 103 -18.47 -9.74 -12.99
C THR A 103 -18.12 -9.46 -14.45
N PRO A 104 -18.89 -8.62 -15.17
CA PRO A 104 -18.55 -8.20 -16.53
C PRO A 104 -17.20 -7.47 -16.61
N ASP A 105 -16.42 -7.78 -17.65
CA ASP A 105 -15.08 -7.22 -17.89
C ASP A 105 -14.97 -5.70 -17.72
N VAL A 106 -16.00 -4.96 -18.17
CA VAL A 106 -16.00 -3.48 -18.17
C VAL A 106 -15.88 -2.88 -16.77
N VAL A 107 -16.39 -3.59 -15.75
CA VAL A 107 -16.39 -3.12 -14.35
C VAL A 107 -15.52 -3.98 -13.43
N LEU A 108 -15.03 -5.12 -13.93
CA LEU A 108 -14.26 -6.10 -13.17
C LEU A 108 -13.11 -5.46 -12.40
N PHE A 109 -12.30 -4.63 -13.06
CA PHE A 109 -11.13 -4.00 -12.43
C PHE A 109 -11.52 -3.21 -11.17
N TRP A 110 -12.48 -2.31 -11.32
CA TRP A 110 -12.94 -1.46 -10.22
C TRP A 110 -13.59 -2.28 -9.11
N THR A 111 -14.48 -3.21 -9.48
CA THR A 111 -15.23 -4.04 -8.53
C THR A 111 -14.31 -4.94 -7.70
N LEU A 112 -13.30 -5.55 -8.32
CA LEU A 112 -12.36 -6.43 -7.63
C LEU A 112 -11.42 -5.63 -6.73
N CYS A 113 -10.80 -4.56 -7.23
CA CYS A 113 -9.92 -3.70 -6.44
C CYS A 113 -10.65 -3.15 -5.21
N HIS A 114 -11.87 -2.64 -5.38
CA HIS A 114 -12.67 -2.12 -4.26
C HIS A 114 -12.98 -3.20 -3.20
N LYS A 115 -13.34 -4.41 -3.63
CA LYS A 115 -13.59 -5.53 -2.72
C LYS A 115 -12.34 -5.91 -1.93
N VAL A 116 -11.18 -5.93 -2.59
CA VAL A 116 -9.89 -6.22 -1.95
C VAL A 116 -9.49 -5.12 -0.99
N PHE A 117 -9.56 -3.85 -1.39
CA PHE A 117 -9.24 -2.71 -0.53
C PHE A 117 -10.10 -2.64 0.73
N GLN A 118 -11.42 -2.85 0.61
CA GLN A 118 -12.30 -2.89 1.78
C GLN A 118 -11.91 -3.98 2.78
N HIS A 119 -11.45 -5.14 2.31
CA HIS A 119 -11.00 -6.21 3.17
C HIS A 119 -9.62 -5.89 3.76
N ALA A 120 -8.70 -5.41 2.93
CA ALA A 120 -7.35 -5.03 3.32
C ALA A 120 -7.35 -3.94 4.39
N LEU A 121 -8.07 -2.83 4.20
CA LEU A 121 -8.15 -1.75 5.19
C LEU A 121 -8.71 -2.21 6.53
N ARG A 122 -9.71 -3.11 6.53
CA ARG A 122 -10.25 -3.68 7.78
C ARG A 122 -9.25 -4.54 8.55
N ARG A 123 -8.29 -5.15 7.85
CA ARG A 123 -7.28 -6.06 8.44
C ARG A 123 -6.00 -5.34 8.79
N LEU A 124 -5.54 -4.48 7.89
CA LEU A 124 -4.30 -3.75 8.03
C LEU A 124 -4.48 -2.59 8.99
N ASP A 125 -5.53 -1.78 8.85
CA ASP A 125 -5.81 -0.59 9.67
C ASP A 125 -7.14 -0.69 10.47
N PRO A 126 -7.27 -1.66 11.40
CA PRO A 126 -8.51 -1.86 12.16
C PRO A 126 -8.84 -0.68 13.09
N GLU A 127 -7.81 0.03 13.56
CA GLU A 127 -7.94 1.18 14.48
C GLU A 127 -8.16 2.51 13.73
N ARG A 128 -8.13 2.50 12.39
CA ARG A 128 -8.29 3.68 11.53
C ARG A 128 -7.31 4.81 11.87
N ILE A 129 -6.04 4.44 12.09
CA ILE A 129 -4.98 5.37 12.48
C ILE A 129 -4.26 6.01 11.29
N GLY A 130 -4.78 5.78 10.08
CA GLY A 130 -4.35 6.40 8.85
C GLY A 130 -3.59 5.43 7.95
N MET A 131 -4.30 4.96 6.94
CA MET A 131 -3.78 4.12 5.87
C MET A 131 -4.44 4.48 4.55
N ALA A 132 -3.67 4.42 3.47
CA ALA A 132 -4.19 4.48 2.12
C ALA A 132 -3.63 3.32 1.29
N ILE A 133 -4.46 2.69 0.47
CA ILE A 133 -4.07 1.66 -0.48
C ILE A 133 -4.41 2.17 -1.87
N ARG A 134 -3.44 2.12 -2.79
CA ARG A 134 -3.57 2.58 -4.17
C ARG A 134 -3.07 1.53 -5.14
N VAL A 135 -3.75 1.39 -6.27
CA VAL A 135 -3.19 0.73 -7.46
C VAL A 135 -2.53 1.81 -8.31
N VAL A 136 -1.23 1.66 -8.52
CA VAL A 136 -0.40 2.46 -9.41
C VAL A 136 -0.14 1.65 -10.66
N LEU A 137 -0.46 2.19 -11.84
CA LEU A 137 -0.37 1.48 -13.12
C LEU A 137 0.72 2.07 -13.99
N CYS A 138 1.37 1.22 -14.77
CA CYS A 138 2.15 1.67 -15.91
C CYS A 138 1.27 2.48 -16.87
N MET A 139 1.77 3.63 -17.34
CA MET A 139 1.16 4.29 -18.48
C MET A 139 1.34 3.45 -19.75
N PRO A 140 0.45 3.56 -20.75
CA PRO A 140 0.66 2.88 -22.03
C PRO A 140 2.00 3.30 -22.65
N PRO A 141 2.69 2.40 -23.37
CA PRO A 141 3.95 2.74 -24.01
C PRO A 141 3.81 3.93 -24.98
N GLY A 142 4.82 4.79 -24.99
CA GLY A 142 4.98 5.88 -25.95
C GLY A 142 5.35 5.38 -27.35
N ASN A 143 5.61 6.33 -28.25
CA ASN A 143 5.94 6.03 -29.65
C ASN A 143 7.27 5.27 -29.83
N ASP A 144 8.16 5.35 -28.83
CA ASP A 144 9.43 4.61 -28.76
C ASP A 144 9.27 3.19 -28.18
N GLY A 145 8.05 2.81 -27.80
CA GLY A 145 7.74 1.53 -27.17
C GLY A 145 8.13 1.46 -25.69
N LYS A 146 8.43 2.59 -25.04
CA LYS A 146 8.81 2.67 -23.63
C LYS A 146 7.71 3.27 -22.77
N ILE A 147 7.76 2.94 -21.48
CA ILE A 147 6.85 3.44 -20.46
C ILE A 147 7.64 4.45 -19.63
N HIS A 148 7.19 5.70 -19.63
CA HIS A 148 7.92 6.81 -19.02
C HIS A 148 7.37 7.26 -17.66
N SER A 149 6.13 6.88 -17.34
CA SER A 149 5.55 7.18 -16.04
C SER A 149 4.59 6.10 -15.58
N LEU A 150 4.25 6.19 -14.31
CA LEU A 150 3.17 5.46 -13.68
C LEU A 150 2.05 6.44 -13.29
N ARG A 151 0.86 5.92 -13.07
CA ARG A 151 -0.32 6.70 -12.68
C ARG A 151 -1.09 6.00 -11.57
N GLU A 152 -1.45 6.75 -10.53
CA GLU A 152 -2.43 6.29 -9.55
C GLU A 152 -3.80 6.12 -10.23
N SER A 153 -4.38 4.92 -10.17
CA SER A 153 -5.63 4.62 -10.87
C SER A 153 -6.84 4.53 -9.95
N VAL A 154 -6.76 3.73 -8.88
CA VAL A 154 -7.83 3.56 -7.90
C VAL A 154 -7.21 3.50 -6.52
N GLY A 155 -7.92 4.00 -5.52
CA GLY A 155 -7.44 3.91 -4.15
C GLY A 155 -8.53 4.12 -3.10
N GLN A 156 -8.26 3.62 -1.91
CA GLN A 156 -9.11 3.82 -0.73
C GLN A 156 -8.25 4.13 0.48
N GLY A 157 -8.76 4.97 1.37
CA GLY A 157 -8.07 5.33 2.60
C GLY A 157 -8.98 5.40 3.82
N THR A 158 -8.32 5.46 4.96
CA THR A 158 -8.86 5.86 6.26
C THR A 158 -8.30 7.25 6.63
N PRO A 159 -8.99 8.00 7.51
CA PRO A 159 -8.51 9.32 7.92
C PRO A 159 -7.03 9.30 8.37
N PRO A 160 -6.19 10.26 7.93
CA PRO A 160 -6.56 11.55 7.36
C PRO A 160 -6.90 11.54 5.86
N TRP A 161 -6.62 10.45 5.15
CA TRP A 161 -6.99 10.32 3.73
C TRP A 161 -8.50 10.23 3.54
N ARG A 162 -8.95 10.63 2.34
CA ARG A 162 -10.33 10.43 1.91
C ARG A 162 -10.62 8.94 1.72
N ALA A 163 -11.89 8.58 1.85
CA ALA A 163 -12.35 7.21 1.66
C ALA A 163 -12.18 6.74 0.20
N ASP A 164 -12.36 7.65 -0.75
CA ASP A 164 -12.14 7.44 -2.18
C ASP A 164 -11.01 8.36 -2.65
N LEU A 165 -9.98 7.75 -3.23
CA LEU A 165 -8.75 8.41 -3.68
C LEU A 165 -8.65 8.46 -5.21
N GLU A 166 -9.64 7.94 -5.95
CA GLU A 166 -9.60 7.92 -7.41
C GLU A 166 -9.51 9.33 -8.02
N GLN A 167 -10.13 10.32 -7.37
CA GLN A 167 -10.10 11.72 -7.82
C GLN A 167 -8.80 12.45 -7.50
N GLU A 168 -7.89 11.81 -6.76
CA GLU A 168 -6.58 12.36 -6.38
C GLU A 168 -5.45 11.77 -7.21
N ALA A 169 -5.80 11.07 -8.30
CA ALA A 169 -4.86 10.44 -9.22
C ALA A 169 -3.72 11.39 -9.61
N ILE A 170 -2.49 10.90 -9.50
CA ILE A 170 -1.26 11.62 -9.82
C ILE A 170 -0.33 10.74 -10.64
N PHE A 171 0.66 11.35 -11.30
CA PHE A 171 1.72 10.61 -11.96
C PHE A 171 2.92 10.43 -11.03
N LEU A 172 3.57 9.28 -11.18
CA LEU A 172 4.72 8.86 -10.41
C LEU A 172 5.82 8.42 -11.40
N GLY A 173 7.00 9.01 -11.28
CA GLY A 173 8.13 8.69 -12.14
C GLY A 173 9.18 7.84 -11.44
N ALA A 174 10.40 7.87 -11.98
CA ALA A 174 11.58 7.25 -11.38
C ALA A 174 11.89 7.82 -9.98
N GLU A 175 11.35 9.00 -9.66
CA GLU A 175 11.44 9.68 -8.36
C GLU A 175 10.45 9.22 -7.31
N SER A 176 9.88 8.03 -7.43
CA SER A 176 8.90 7.52 -6.48
C SER A 176 9.24 6.11 -6.01
N LEU A 177 8.77 5.75 -4.81
CA LEU A 177 8.84 4.36 -4.31
C LEU A 177 8.19 3.38 -5.30
N ALA A 178 7.04 3.78 -5.87
CA ALA A 178 6.36 3.00 -6.91
C ALA A 178 7.24 2.80 -8.15
N GLY A 179 7.90 3.86 -8.61
CA GLY A 179 8.81 3.81 -9.75
C GLY A 179 9.99 2.87 -9.52
N TYR A 180 10.59 2.92 -8.33
CA TYR A 180 11.66 2.00 -7.95
C TYR A 180 11.20 0.54 -7.94
N VAL A 181 10.06 0.26 -7.32
CA VAL A 181 9.49 -1.09 -7.22
C VAL A 181 9.12 -1.66 -8.58
N VAL A 182 8.54 -0.83 -9.47
CA VAL A 182 8.20 -1.25 -10.83
C VAL A 182 9.46 -1.52 -11.65
N THR A 183 10.46 -0.64 -11.57
CA THR A 183 11.72 -0.80 -12.32
C THR A 183 12.52 -2.02 -11.85
N SER A 184 12.58 -2.26 -10.54
CA SER A 184 13.31 -3.39 -9.97
C SER A 184 12.54 -4.71 -10.01
N CYS A 185 11.22 -4.66 -10.27
CA CYS A 185 10.28 -5.78 -10.15
C CYS A 185 10.35 -6.47 -8.78
N ARG A 186 10.66 -5.71 -7.72
CA ARG A 186 10.82 -6.21 -6.34
C ARG A 186 10.07 -5.32 -5.36
N PRO A 187 9.42 -5.91 -4.33
CA PRO A 187 8.82 -5.13 -3.26
C PRO A 187 9.87 -4.28 -2.54
N ASP A 188 9.47 -3.09 -2.11
CA ASP A 188 10.29 -2.23 -1.25
C ASP A 188 9.42 -1.40 -0.30
N LEU A 189 10.05 -0.77 0.69
CA LEU A 189 9.38 0.02 1.71
C LEU A 189 10.26 1.16 2.23
N VAL A 190 9.61 2.11 2.87
CA VAL A 190 10.22 3.17 3.66
C VAL A 190 9.50 3.20 5.01
N GLN A 191 10.25 2.97 6.09
CA GLN A 191 9.68 2.89 7.43
C GLN A 191 9.49 4.27 8.04
N ASN A 192 10.39 5.21 7.77
CA ASN A 192 10.31 6.51 8.43
C ASN A 192 10.86 7.63 7.57
N TYR A 193 9.95 8.34 6.91
CA TYR A 193 10.27 9.49 6.07
C TYR A 193 11.16 10.54 6.77
N GLY A 194 10.87 10.84 8.05
CA GLY A 194 11.58 11.89 8.78
C GLY A 194 13.03 11.54 9.15
N ARG A 195 13.41 10.26 9.10
CA ARG A 195 14.73 9.75 9.53
C ARG A 195 15.54 9.12 8.40
N GLU A 196 14.86 8.53 7.42
CA GLU A 196 15.49 7.82 6.30
C GLU A 196 15.79 8.82 5.17
N HIS A 197 16.97 9.46 5.23
CA HIS A 197 17.46 10.36 4.17
C HIS A 197 18.17 9.62 3.00
N TYR A 198 18.00 8.30 2.86
CA TYR A 198 18.77 7.51 1.92
C TYR A 198 18.03 7.13 0.62
N GLN A 199 18.65 7.55 -0.49
CA GLN A 199 18.85 6.86 -1.77
C GLN A 199 17.67 6.54 -2.70
N LEU A 200 16.42 6.67 -2.27
CA LEU A 200 15.29 6.60 -3.19
C LEU A 200 14.82 8.02 -3.49
N PRO A 201 14.84 8.47 -4.76
CA PRO A 201 14.13 9.69 -5.09
C PRO A 201 12.66 9.41 -4.77
N ALA A 202 12.07 10.20 -3.89
CA ALA A 202 10.72 9.96 -3.40
C ALA A 202 9.99 11.31 -3.26
N SER A 203 9.12 11.59 -4.21
CA SER A 203 8.03 12.53 -4.02
C SER A 203 6.97 11.86 -3.15
N TRP A 204 6.62 12.48 -2.02
CA TRP A 204 5.76 11.90 -0.99
C TRP A 204 4.37 12.52 -0.99
N ALA A 205 3.35 11.68 -0.81
CA ALA A 205 1.98 12.14 -0.72
C ALA A 205 1.71 12.79 0.65
N GLU A 206 0.70 13.65 0.71
CA GLU A 206 0.29 14.30 1.95
C GLU A 206 -0.08 13.25 3.02
N HIS A 207 0.39 13.49 4.26
CA HIS A 207 0.23 12.63 5.44
C HIS A 207 1.03 11.32 5.47
N GLU A 208 1.79 10.98 4.42
CA GLU A 208 2.58 9.75 4.37
C GLU A 208 3.82 9.86 5.27
N LEU A 209 3.95 8.98 6.26
CA LEU A 209 5.13 8.86 7.13
C LEU A 209 5.90 7.56 6.92
N SER A 210 5.21 6.52 6.45
CA SER A 210 5.80 5.26 5.99
C SER A 210 5.00 4.73 4.80
N ALA A 211 5.64 3.93 3.95
CA ALA A 211 4.98 3.30 2.80
C ALA A 211 5.64 1.98 2.42
N THR A 212 4.88 1.11 1.76
CA THR A 212 5.41 -0.05 1.05
C THR A 212 4.76 -0.18 -0.31
N ALA A 213 5.53 -0.59 -1.32
CA ALA A 213 5.01 -0.87 -2.64
C ALA A 213 5.37 -2.31 -3.05
N ILE A 214 4.41 -2.99 -3.69
CA ILE A 214 4.57 -4.38 -4.15
C ILE A 214 4.19 -4.45 -5.63
N PRO A 215 5.05 -4.99 -6.51
CA PRO A 215 4.79 -5.02 -7.94
C PRO A 215 3.64 -5.96 -8.28
N ILE A 216 2.79 -5.55 -9.22
CA ILE A 216 1.68 -6.36 -9.75
C ILE A 216 2.24 -7.16 -10.93
N MET A 217 2.58 -8.43 -10.67
CA MET A 217 3.29 -9.29 -11.61
C MET A 217 2.39 -10.36 -12.24
N TYR A 218 2.63 -10.69 -13.50
CA TYR A 218 2.08 -11.84 -14.20
C TYR A 218 3.10 -12.39 -15.19
N THR A 219 3.52 -13.65 -15.05
CA THR A 219 4.49 -14.29 -15.97
C THR A 219 5.76 -13.45 -16.23
N ASN A 220 6.36 -12.89 -15.16
CA ASN A 220 7.53 -11.99 -15.24
C ASN A 220 7.30 -10.66 -15.99
N HIS A 221 6.05 -10.31 -16.27
CA HIS A 221 5.63 -9.01 -16.77
C HIS A 221 4.97 -8.21 -15.64
N ILE A 222 4.94 -6.88 -15.78
CA ILE A 222 4.49 -5.95 -14.74
C ILE A 222 3.40 -5.02 -15.25
N ALA A 223 2.33 -4.87 -14.47
CA ALA A 223 1.24 -3.91 -14.75
C ALA A 223 1.40 -2.58 -14.00
N GLY A 224 2.27 -2.55 -12.99
CA GLY A 224 2.45 -1.46 -12.04
C GLY A 224 2.71 -2.02 -10.64
N CYS A 225 2.23 -1.35 -9.59
CA CYS A 225 2.35 -1.81 -8.21
C CYS A 225 1.13 -1.45 -7.36
N VAL A 226 0.97 -2.14 -6.23
CA VAL A 226 0.10 -1.70 -5.13
C VAL A 226 0.96 -0.89 -4.17
N LEU A 227 0.57 0.35 -3.90
CA LEU A 227 1.21 1.25 -2.93
C LEU A 227 0.33 1.33 -1.68
N VAL A 228 0.90 1.02 -0.52
CA VAL A 228 0.25 1.14 0.79
C VAL A 228 1.00 2.19 1.60
N SER A 229 0.30 3.27 1.94
CA SER A 229 0.80 4.40 2.72
C SER A 229 0.25 4.35 4.13
N SER A 230 1.02 4.83 5.12
CA SER A 230 0.54 5.02 6.49
C SER A 230 0.91 6.39 7.05
N ALA A 231 0.03 6.92 7.90
CA ALA A 231 0.26 8.13 8.69
C ALA A 231 1.07 7.85 9.96
N GLN A 232 1.60 6.63 10.13
CA GLN A 232 2.49 6.27 11.22
C GLN A 232 3.85 5.88 10.66
N PRO A 233 4.96 6.26 11.30
CA PRO A 233 6.24 5.64 11.02
C PRO A 233 6.24 4.17 11.43
N ASP A 234 7.17 3.40 10.88
CA ASP A 234 7.49 2.03 11.28
C ASP A 234 6.30 1.06 11.14
N TYR A 235 5.32 1.42 10.30
CA TYR A 235 4.09 0.66 10.14
C TYR A 235 4.33 -0.70 9.50
N PHE A 236 5.33 -0.81 8.65
CA PHE A 236 5.56 -2.01 7.85
C PHE A 236 6.69 -2.88 8.39
N ASN A 237 7.14 -2.69 9.64
CA ASN A 237 8.20 -3.50 10.24
C ASN A 237 7.83 -4.99 10.33
N SER A 238 6.58 -5.28 10.68
CA SER A 238 6.09 -6.65 10.75
C SER A 238 6.20 -7.38 9.41
N SER A 239 6.93 -8.50 9.38
CA SER A 239 7.03 -9.41 8.23
C SER A 239 5.69 -10.05 7.86
N SER A 240 4.85 -10.35 8.86
CA SER A 240 3.51 -10.92 8.66
C SER A 240 2.59 -9.94 7.94
N ARG A 241 2.65 -8.67 8.32
CA ARG A 241 1.92 -7.58 7.66
C ARG A 241 2.37 -7.38 6.21
N ARG A 242 3.68 -7.41 5.95
CA ARG A 242 4.24 -7.31 4.59
C ARG A 242 3.78 -8.48 3.71
N THR A 243 3.77 -9.69 4.27
CA THR A 243 3.25 -10.89 3.58
C THR A 243 1.77 -10.72 3.21
N LEU A 244 0.95 -10.27 4.16
CA LEU A 244 -0.48 -10.03 3.93
C LEU A 244 -0.74 -8.98 2.84
N ILE A 245 0.06 -7.91 2.78
CA ILE A 245 -0.03 -6.91 1.69
C ILE A 245 0.35 -7.55 0.35
N GLY A 246 1.36 -8.44 0.35
CA GLY A 246 1.74 -9.25 -0.81
C GLY A 246 0.58 -10.11 -1.31
N ASP A 247 -0.11 -10.79 -0.40
CA ASP A 247 -1.25 -11.65 -0.75
C ASP A 247 -2.42 -10.83 -1.32
N TYR A 248 -2.72 -9.65 -0.75
CA TYR A 248 -3.70 -8.74 -1.34
C TYR A 248 -3.29 -8.26 -2.74
N THR A 249 -2.00 -8.03 -2.96
CA THR A 249 -1.47 -7.62 -4.26
C THR A 249 -1.68 -8.72 -5.31
N GLN A 250 -1.50 -9.99 -4.92
CA GLN A 250 -1.79 -11.14 -5.79
C GLN A 250 -3.29 -11.22 -6.13
N LEU A 251 -4.17 -10.96 -5.17
CA LEU A 251 -5.61 -10.89 -5.45
C LEU A 251 -5.96 -9.73 -6.38
N ILE A 252 -5.32 -8.57 -6.21
CA ILE A 252 -5.49 -7.41 -7.09
C ILE A 252 -5.01 -7.71 -8.51
N ALA A 253 -3.94 -8.51 -8.68
CA ALA A 253 -3.48 -8.92 -10.01
C ALA A 253 -4.57 -9.68 -10.81
N LEU A 254 -5.53 -10.32 -10.13
CA LEU A 254 -6.70 -10.93 -10.73
C LEU A 254 -7.72 -9.91 -11.27
N ALA A 255 -7.49 -8.61 -11.15
CA ALA A 255 -8.31 -7.57 -11.78
C ALA A 255 -7.91 -7.31 -13.25
N PHE A 256 -6.76 -7.82 -13.68
CA PHE A 256 -6.10 -7.45 -14.93
C PHE A 256 -6.22 -8.53 -16.01
N LYS A 257 -6.12 -8.07 -17.25
CA LYS A 257 -5.94 -8.88 -18.45
C LYS A 257 -4.45 -9.04 -18.77
N PRO A 258 -4.02 -10.15 -19.40
CA PRO A 258 -2.62 -10.37 -19.75
C PRO A 258 -1.97 -9.22 -20.55
N GLU A 259 -2.73 -8.54 -21.40
CA GLU A 259 -2.24 -7.44 -22.26
C GLU A 259 -1.91 -6.17 -21.48
N GLN A 260 -2.30 -6.09 -20.21
CA GLN A 260 -2.01 -4.97 -19.31
C GLN A 260 -0.69 -5.17 -18.53
N PHE A 261 0.01 -6.28 -18.77
CA PHE A 261 1.32 -6.55 -18.16
C PHE A 261 2.41 -6.38 -19.21
N TYR A 262 3.39 -5.54 -18.89
CA TYR A 262 4.47 -5.16 -19.79
C TYR A 262 5.79 -5.87 -19.44
N PRO A 263 6.64 -6.19 -20.43
CA PRO A 263 7.97 -6.67 -20.15
C PRO A 263 8.78 -5.63 -19.36
N PRO A 264 9.61 -6.01 -18.38
CA PRO A 264 10.42 -5.07 -17.61
C PRO A 264 11.33 -4.18 -18.47
N GLU A 265 11.80 -4.69 -19.62
CA GLU A 265 12.62 -3.94 -20.57
C GLU A 265 11.89 -2.75 -21.23
N TRP A 266 10.57 -2.64 -21.11
CA TRP A 266 9.80 -1.49 -21.56
C TRP A 266 9.77 -0.35 -20.53
N ILE A 267 10.15 -0.63 -19.29
CA ILE A 267 10.10 0.35 -18.20
C ILE A 267 11.32 1.28 -18.29
N GLU A 268 11.09 2.54 -18.66
CA GLU A 268 12.10 3.59 -18.75
C GLU A 268 11.53 4.89 -18.16
N LEU A 269 11.26 4.81 -16.84
CA LEU A 269 10.59 5.87 -16.11
C LEU A 269 11.45 7.14 -16.07
N GLN A 270 10.80 8.27 -16.34
CA GLN A 270 11.38 9.60 -16.27
C GLN A 270 11.14 10.21 -14.88
N VAL A 271 11.92 11.23 -14.53
CA VAL A 271 11.64 12.04 -13.34
C VAL A 271 10.53 13.02 -13.63
N LEU A 272 9.50 13.05 -12.79
CA LEU A 272 8.34 13.93 -12.93
C LEU A 272 8.42 15.16 -12.00
N PRO A 273 7.70 16.24 -12.31
CA PRO A 273 7.70 17.42 -11.45
C PRO A 273 6.92 17.15 -10.14
N SER A 274 7.11 18.03 -9.16
CA SER A 274 6.48 17.91 -7.84
C SER A 274 4.95 17.82 -7.91
N PHE A 275 4.36 17.20 -6.88
CA PHE A 275 2.92 16.97 -6.84
C PHE A 275 2.08 18.24 -6.93
N ASP A 276 2.57 19.37 -6.42
CA ASP A 276 1.85 20.65 -6.54
C ASP A 276 1.79 21.16 -7.99
N VAL A 277 2.87 20.97 -8.76
CA VAL A 277 2.90 21.31 -10.19
C VAL A 277 1.94 20.40 -10.96
N GLN A 278 1.96 19.10 -10.66
CA GLN A 278 1.05 18.14 -11.27
C GLN A 278 -0.41 18.48 -10.98
N ARG A 279 -0.77 18.67 -9.70
CA ARG A 279 -2.14 19.02 -9.26
C ARG A 279 -2.68 20.23 -10.01
N GLY A 280 -1.86 21.27 -10.24
CA GLY A 280 -2.25 22.44 -11.03
C GLY A 280 -2.72 22.11 -12.44
N LEU A 281 -2.07 21.15 -13.12
CA LEU A 281 -2.46 20.70 -14.45
C LEU A 281 -3.69 19.77 -14.41
N LEU A 282 -3.73 18.88 -13.42
CA LEU A 282 -4.75 17.84 -13.28
C LEU A 282 -6.14 18.38 -12.90
N VAL A 283 -6.23 19.57 -12.30
CA VAL A 283 -7.53 20.24 -12.02
C VAL A 283 -8.38 20.37 -13.28
N SER A 284 -7.76 20.58 -14.44
CA SER A 284 -8.45 20.74 -15.74
C SER A 284 -8.82 19.42 -16.43
N PHE A 285 -8.52 18.26 -15.82
CA PHE A 285 -8.65 16.94 -16.46
C PHE A 285 -10.06 16.68 -17.03
N ARG A 286 -11.10 16.87 -16.22
CA ARG A 286 -12.49 16.60 -16.64
C ARG A 286 -12.93 17.49 -17.80
N GLU A 287 -12.53 18.76 -17.75
CA GLU A 287 -12.82 19.73 -18.82
C GLU A 287 -12.13 19.33 -20.12
N ARG A 288 -10.86 18.90 -20.06
CA ARG A 288 -10.11 18.38 -21.22
C ARG A 288 -10.77 17.15 -21.82
N VAL A 289 -11.25 16.20 -21.00
CA VAL A 289 -11.95 15.01 -21.47
C VAL A 289 -13.24 15.38 -22.21
N ILE A 290 -14.05 16.29 -21.65
CA ILE A 290 -15.30 16.75 -22.27
C ILE A 290 -15.01 17.48 -23.58
N ALA A 291 -14.01 18.36 -23.59
CA ALA A 291 -13.60 19.09 -24.79
C ALA A 291 -13.17 18.13 -25.91
N LEU A 292 -12.32 17.15 -25.59
CA LEU A 292 -11.84 16.15 -26.54
C LEU A 292 -12.99 15.30 -27.12
N MET A 293 -13.92 14.84 -26.28
CA MET A 293 -15.10 14.10 -26.74
C MET A 293 -15.97 14.93 -27.67
N THR A 294 -16.16 16.22 -27.36
CA THR A 294 -16.98 17.14 -28.16
C THR A 294 -16.33 17.40 -29.52
N GLU A 295 -15.02 17.64 -29.55
CA GLU A 295 -14.26 17.84 -30.79
C GLU A 295 -14.30 16.59 -31.67
N ALA A 296 -14.05 15.41 -31.11
CA ALA A 296 -14.04 14.16 -31.84
C ALA A 296 -15.43 13.83 -32.43
N ALA A 297 -16.51 14.14 -31.70
CA ALA A 297 -17.87 14.02 -32.21
C ALA A 297 -18.12 14.97 -33.40
N ASN A 298 -17.64 16.21 -33.35
CA ASN A 298 -17.78 17.19 -34.43
C ASN A 298 -16.97 16.80 -35.68
N GLN A 299 -15.86 16.08 -35.51
CA GLN A 299 -15.02 15.57 -36.60
C GLN A 299 -15.52 14.23 -37.18
N GLY A 300 -16.65 13.71 -36.70
CA GLY A 300 -17.22 12.44 -37.16
C GLY A 300 -16.52 11.19 -36.63
N GLN A 301 -15.70 11.32 -35.60
CA GLN A 301 -14.97 10.22 -34.94
C GLN A 301 -15.27 10.21 -33.43
N PRO A 302 -16.51 9.87 -33.00
CA PRO A 302 -16.87 9.93 -31.60
C PRO A 302 -16.03 8.98 -30.75
N LEU A 303 -15.44 9.51 -29.68
CA LEU A 303 -14.68 8.74 -28.70
C LEU A 303 -15.57 8.30 -27.54
N THR A 304 -15.35 7.09 -27.04
CA THR A 304 -15.88 6.69 -25.73
C THR A 304 -15.20 7.48 -24.62
N ARG A 305 -15.84 7.58 -23.46
CA ARG A 305 -15.26 8.26 -22.31
C ARG A 305 -13.91 7.66 -21.89
N THR A 306 -13.80 6.33 -21.86
CA THR A 306 -12.55 5.64 -21.50
C THR A 306 -11.42 5.95 -22.48
N GLN A 307 -11.71 5.99 -23.79
CA GLN A 307 -10.72 6.38 -24.81
C GLN A 307 -10.29 7.84 -24.64
N ALA A 308 -11.24 8.75 -24.40
CA ALA A 308 -10.93 10.15 -24.20
C ALA A 308 -10.10 10.38 -22.92
N GLU A 309 -10.44 9.71 -21.81
CA GLU A 309 -9.66 9.76 -20.57
C GLU A 309 -8.23 9.25 -20.80
N GLN A 310 -8.05 8.13 -21.50
CA GLN A 310 -6.72 7.60 -21.83
C GLN A 310 -5.87 8.59 -22.63
N LEU A 311 -6.45 9.20 -23.67
CA LEU A 311 -5.74 10.20 -24.49
C LEU A 311 -5.37 11.45 -23.70
N VAL A 312 -6.27 11.94 -22.83
CA VAL A 312 -5.97 13.09 -21.98
C VAL A 312 -4.86 12.77 -20.98
N TRP A 313 -4.84 11.55 -20.43
CA TRP A 313 -3.74 11.12 -19.56
C TRP A 313 -2.39 11.08 -20.30
N GLN A 314 -2.33 10.50 -21.49
CA GLN A 314 -1.10 10.49 -22.30
C GLN A 314 -0.61 11.91 -22.63
N HIS A 315 -1.53 12.81 -22.99
CA HIS A 315 -1.17 14.20 -23.26
C HIS A 315 -0.64 14.94 -22.02
N LEU A 316 -1.21 14.66 -20.83
CA LEU A 316 -0.72 15.23 -19.57
C LEU A 316 0.65 14.66 -19.19
N GLU A 317 0.89 13.37 -19.38
CA GLU A 317 2.20 12.74 -19.20
C GLU A 317 3.27 13.43 -20.03
N GLU A 318 3.03 13.64 -21.33
CA GLU A 318 3.95 14.35 -22.23
C GLU A 318 4.28 15.78 -21.74
N GLN A 319 3.26 16.52 -21.28
CA GLN A 319 3.47 17.87 -20.71
C GLN A 319 4.36 17.83 -19.47
N LEU A 320 4.14 16.86 -18.58
CA LEU A 320 4.90 16.71 -17.35
C LEU A 320 6.36 16.36 -17.60
N ILE A 321 6.62 15.43 -18.53
CA ILE A 321 7.98 15.03 -18.94
C ILE A 321 8.74 16.21 -19.55
N HIS A 322 8.08 17.02 -20.37
CA HIS A 322 8.69 18.21 -20.95
C HIS A 322 9.04 19.27 -19.88
N ILE A 323 8.17 19.47 -18.89
CA ILE A 323 8.43 20.40 -17.76
C ILE A 323 9.68 19.97 -16.98
N SER A 324 9.84 18.68 -16.70
CA SER A 324 11.04 18.16 -16.04
C SER A 324 12.31 18.39 -16.87
N SER A 325 12.27 18.05 -18.17
CA SER A 325 13.43 18.14 -19.07
C SER A 325 13.96 19.58 -19.19
N SER A 326 13.05 20.56 -19.31
CA SER A 326 13.41 21.99 -19.39
C SER A 326 14.03 22.58 -18.11
N LYS A 327 13.75 21.99 -16.93
CA LYS A 327 14.42 22.40 -15.68
C LYS A 327 15.84 21.87 -15.59
N THR A 328 16.09 20.68 -16.13
CA THR A 328 17.42 20.05 -16.13
C THR A 328 18.40 20.76 -17.06
N GLU A 329 17.94 21.35 -18.17
CA GLU A 329 18.79 22.13 -19.10
C GLU A 329 19.14 23.53 -18.60
N ALA A 330 18.41 24.05 -17.60
CA ALA A 330 18.58 25.40 -17.06
C ALA A 330 19.43 25.45 -15.76
N SER A 331 19.97 24.31 -15.30
CA SER A 331 20.79 24.18 -14.08
C SER A 331 22.23 23.80 -14.42
#